data_AF-A0A7V4HRJ3-F1
#
_entry.id   AF-A0A7V4HRJ3-F1
#
_cell.length_a   1.000
_cell.length_b   1.000
_cell.length_c   1.000
_cell.angle_alpha   90.00
_cell.angle_beta   90.00
_cell.angle_gamma   90.00
#
_symmetry.space_group_name_H-M   'P 1'
#
loop_
_entity.id
_entity.type
_entity.pdbx_description
1 polymer ?
#
loop_
_entity_poly.entity_id
_entity_poly.type
_entity_poly.pdbx_seq_one_letter_code
_entity_poly.pdbx_strand_id
1 'polypeptide(L)' 'MQVDDSRFVGWTKLELYDGARKVGELREGRAEFVVKDLRAGYHAFSVLGTDGKGAVRTSNPVLVVVRN' A
#
# COMPACT_ATOMS: atom_id res chain seq x y z
N MET A 1 -4.72 0.16 7.61
CA MET A 1 -3.35 -0.40 7.49
C MET A 1 -2.38 0.77 7.51
N GLN A 2 -1.57 0.87 8.57
CA GLN A 2 -0.52 1.87 8.65
C GLN A 2 0.70 1.42 7.85
N VAL A 3 1.34 2.35 7.16
CA VAL A 3 2.55 2.14 6.38
C VAL A 3 3.68 2.89 7.07
N ASP A 4 4.81 2.20 7.30
CA ASP A 4 6.07 2.86 7.66
C ASP A 4 6.62 3.57 6.41
N ASP A 5 6.30 4.85 6.28
CA ASP A 5 6.70 5.66 5.13
C ASP A 5 8.13 6.18 5.20
N SER A 6 8.86 5.91 6.28
CA SER A 6 10.30 6.19 6.37
C SER A 6 11.11 5.46 5.29
N ARG A 7 10.56 4.36 4.74
CA ARG A 7 11.15 3.60 3.62
C ARG A 7 10.86 4.21 2.24
N PHE A 8 10.00 5.22 2.19
CA PHE A 8 9.58 5.95 0.99
C PHE A 8 9.88 7.44 1.11
N VAL A 9 11.13 7.78 1.46
CA VAL A 9 11.56 9.17 1.67
C VAL A 9 11.17 10.07 0.48
N GLY A 10 10.45 11.15 0.76
CA GLY A 10 10.02 12.12 -0.25
C GLY A 10 8.91 11.64 -1.19
N TRP A 11 8.13 10.64 -0.77
CA TRP A 11 6.98 10.17 -1.53
C TRP A 11 5.97 11.30 -1.80
N THR A 12 5.38 11.27 -2.98
CA THR A 12 4.25 12.14 -3.41
C THR A 12 3.02 11.33 -3.79
N LYS A 13 3.20 10.01 -3.99
CA LYS A 13 2.12 9.06 -4.17
C LYS A 13 2.49 7.72 -3.55
N LEU A 14 1.59 7.13 -2.79
CA LEU A 14 1.62 5.74 -2.35
C LEU A 14 0.42 5.02 -2.94
N GLU A 15 0.63 3.87 -3.58
CA GLU A 15 -0.42 3.02 -4.11
C GLU A 15 -0.40 1.68 -3.37
N LEU A 16 -1.55 1.28 -2.81
CA LEU A 16 -1.71 -0.01 -2.15
C LEU A 16 -2.23 -1.04 -3.14
N TYR A 17 -1.55 -2.18 -3.20
CA TYR A 17 -1.93 -3.32 -4.03
C TYR A 17 -2.28 -4.52 -3.17
N ASP A 18 -3.22 -5.33 -3.66
CA ASP A 18 -3.55 -6.69 -3.20
C ASP A 18 -3.24 -7.65 -4.35
N GLY A 19 -2.09 -8.33 -4.27
CA GLY A 19 -1.50 -9.01 -5.41
C GLY A 19 -1.20 -8.02 -6.55
N ALA A 20 -1.78 -8.25 -7.73
CA ALA A 20 -1.63 -7.35 -8.88
C ALA A 20 -2.70 -6.23 -8.94
N ARG A 21 -3.71 -6.25 -8.05
CA ARG A 21 -4.83 -5.32 -8.09
C ARG A 21 -4.57 -4.12 -7.20
N LYS A 22 -4.64 -2.91 -7.75
CA LYS A 22 -4.62 -1.68 -6.96
C LYS A 22 -5.91 -1.55 -6.16
N VAL A 23 -5.80 -1.31 -4.86
CA VAL A 23 -6.92 -1.20 -3.92
C VAL A 23 -6.98 0.13 -3.19
N GLY A 24 -5.92 0.94 -3.29
CA GLY A 24 -5.88 2.26 -2.67
C GLY A 24 -4.82 3.16 -3.29
N GLU A 25 -4.98 4.46 -3.06
CA GLU A 25 -4.02 5.49 -3.43
C GLU A 25 -4.04 6.61 -2.39
N LEU A 26 -2.87 7.15 -2.07
CA LEU A 26 -2.66 8.25 -1.17
C LEU A 26 -1.67 9.23 -1.79
N ARG A 27 -1.98 10.54 -1.77
CA ARG A 27 -1.09 11.61 -2.24
C ARG A 27 -0.68 12.60 -1.15
N GLU A 28 -1.40 12.60 -0.03
CA GLU A 28 -1.21 13.54 1.06
C GLU A 28 -1.72 12.95 2.38
N GLY A 29 -1.31 13.54 3.50
CA GLY A 29 -1.74 13.10 4.83
C GLY A 29 -0.91 11.95 5.41
N ARG A 30 -1.46 11.32 6.45
CA ARG A 30 -0.81 10.18 7.14
C ARG A 30 -0.76 8.97 6.20
N ALA A 31 0.37 8.28 6.14
CA ALA A 31 0.57 7.05 5.37
C ALA A 31 -0.27 5.87 5.91
N GLU A 32 -1.57 5.92 5.66
CA GLU A 32 -2.56 4.96 6.12
C GLU A 32 -3.61 4.68 5.05
N PHE A 33 -3.95 3.41 4.87
CA PHE A 33 -4.99 2.96 3.96
C PHE A 33 -6.14 2.29 4.70
N VAL A 34 -7.37 2.64 4.33
CA VAL A 34 -8.57 1.91 4.76
C VAL A 34 -9.05 1.07 3.58
N VAL A 35 -8.98 -0.26 3.71
CA VAL A 35 -9.50 -1.20 2.73
C VAL A 35 -10.77 -1.82 3.31
N LYS A 36 -11.89 -1.71 2.58
CA LYS A 36 -13.20 -2.23 2.99
C LYS A 36 -13.57 -3.43 2.13
N ASP A 37 -14.55 -4.20 2.61
CA ASP A 37 -15.20 -5.28 1.87
C ASP A 37 -14.23 -6.34 1.33
N LEU A 38 -13.18 -6.64 2.12
CA LEU A 38 -12.27 -7.74 1.81
C LEU A 38 -13.01 -9.07 1.92
N ARG A 39 -12.86 -9.89 0.88
CA ARG A 39 -13.39 -11.25 0.85
C ARG A 39 -12.55 -12.14 1.77
N ALA A 40 -13.15 -13.19 2.32
CA ALA A 40 -12.37 -14.22 3.01
C ALA A 40 -11.33 -14.84 2.07
N GLY A 41 -10.12 -15.05 2.58
CA GLY A 41 -8.99 -15.56 1.80
C GLY A 41 -7.65 -14.90 2.15
N TYR A 42 -6.64 -15.24 1.36
CA TYR A 42 -5.30 -14.68 1.45
C TYR A 42 -5.20 -13.41 0.61
N HIS A 43 -4.66 -12.35 1.21
CA HIS A 43 -4.37 -11.08 0.57
C HIS A 43 -2.89 -10.76 0.71
N ALA A 44 -2.23 -10.42 -0.39
CA ALA A 44 -0.82 -10.07 -0.39
C ALA A 44 -0.69 -8.57 -0.63
N PHE A 45 -0.61 -7.80 0.46
CA PHE A 45 -0.59 -6.35 0.39
C PHE A 45 0.82 -5.82 0.16
N SER A 46 1.00 -4.96 -0.84
CA SER A 46 2.26 -4.26 -1.09
C SER A 46 2.00 -2.79 -1.43
N VAL A 47 2.99 -1.94 -1.14
CA VAL A 47 2.92 -0.51 -1.44
C VAL A 47 3.91 -0.18 -2.55
N LEU A 48 3.44 0.55 -3.55
CA LEU A 48 4.26 1.19 -4.57
C LEU A 48 4.34 2.68 -4.25
N GLY A 49 5.51 3.15 -3.84
CA GLY A 49 5.77 4.56 -3.58
C GLY A 49 6.43 5.24 -4.77
N THR A 50 5.96 6.44 -5.11
CA THR A 50 6.57 7.36 -6.09
C THR A 50 7.04 8.61 -5.36
N ASP A 51 8.30 9.01 -5.55
CA ASP A 51 8.84 10.24 -4.98
C ASP A 51 8.59 11.48 -5.85
N GLY A 52 8.95 12.68 -5.35
CA GLY A 52 8.80 13.93 -6.09
C GLY A 52 9.66 14.06 -7.35
N LYS A 53 10.59 13.13 -7.59
CA LYS A 53 11.41 13.04 -8.81
C LYS A 53 10.90 11.98 -9.78
N GLY A 54 9.81 11.30 -9.44
CA GLY A 54 9.24 10.21 -10.24
C GLY A 54 9.92 8.86 -10.03
N ALA A 55 10.85 8.73 -9.07
CA ALA A 55 11.45 7.44 -8.77
C ALA A 55 10.43 6.55 -8.03
N VAL A 56 10.41 5.27 -8.39
CA VAL A 56 9.44 4.29 -7.87
C VAL A 56 10.14 3.24 -7.03
N ARG A 57 9.54 2.89 -5.89
CA ARG A 57 10.00 1.83 -4.99
C ARG A 57 8.81 0.98 -4.54
N THR A 58 9.00 -0.33 -4.47
CA THR A 58 8.00 -1.26 -3.96
C THR A 58 8.40 -1.79 -2.58
N SER A 59 7.44 -1.96 -1.67
CA SER A 59 7.68 -2.68 -0.41
C SER A 59 7.76 -4.19 -0.63
N ASN A 60 8.30 -4.91 0.35
CA ASN A 60 7.99 -6.33 0.48
C ASN A 60 6.48 -6.49 0.75
N PRO A 61 5.84 -7.56 0.23
CA PRO A 61 4.44 -7.82 0.50
C PRO A 61 4.24 -8.32 1.94
N VAL A 62 3.12 -7.94 2.53
CA VAL A 62 2.61 -8.47 3.80
C VAL A 62 1.41 -9.36 3.50
N LEU A 63 1.45 -10.61 3.96
CA LEU A 63 0.34 -11.54 3.81
C LEU A 63 -0.66 -11.33 4.94
N VAL A 64 -1.92 -11.13 4.58
CA VAL A 64 -3.05 -11.01 5.50
C VAL A 64 -4.06 -12.10 5.18
N VAL A 65 -4.58 -12.76 6.21
CA VAL A 65 -5.64 -13.76 6.06
C VAL A 65 -6.93 -13.17 6.61
N VAL A 66 -7.93 -13.01 5.74
CA VAL A 66 -9.28 -12.60 6.13
C VAL A 66 -10.11 -13.86 6.35
N ARG A 67 -10.74 -13.96 7.52
CA ARG A 67 -11.60 -15.06 7.92
C ARG A 67 -13.03 -14.54 8.11
N ASN A 68 -14.00 -15.43 7.97
CA ASN A 68 -15.39 -15.18 8.35
C ASN A 68 -15.59 -15.33 9.86
#